data_AF-A0A842W720-F1
#
_entry.id   AF-A0A842W720-F1
#
_cell.length_a   1.000
_cell.length_b   1.000
_cell.length_c   1.000
_cell.angle_alpha   90.00
_cell.angle_beta   90.00
_cell.angle_gamma   90.00
#
_symmetry.space_group_name_H-M   'P 1'
#
loop_
_entity.id
_entity.type
_entity.pdbx_description
1 polymer ?
#
loop_
_entity_poly.entity_id
_entity_poly.type
_entity_poly.pdbx_seq_one_letter_code
_entity_poly.pdbx_strand_id
1 'polypeptide(L)'
;MPLAVTHVLLTIIVVDLYRDYITKHKKLFTLHTLFIAGFAGLLPDIDIVIKMLAEFFSWNVPILLQHGGISHTLIFSLIFLISGLILWKQKKHKPAVIFFVISFGIFFHIFLDWLLGGGAHSGIMFFWPVSTASFKIHLLNKVGLNNLPVALDALVLLGWLWHEERKHKISDFI
;
A
#
# COMPACT_ATOMS: atom_id res chain seq x y z
N MET A 1 -2.16 12.06 8.58
CA MET A 1 -2.31 10.81 7.83
C MET A 1 -2.17 11.12 6.35
N PRO A 2 -1.26 10.43 5.63
CA PRO A 2 -1.24 10.45 4.17
C PRO A 2 -2.63 10.12 3.60
N LEU A 3 -2.98 10.70 2.46
CA LEU A 3 -4.27 10.42 1.83
C LEU A 3 -4.26 9.00 1.26
N ALA A 4 -5.43 8.38 1.12
CA ALA A 4 -5.58 7.10 0.42
C ALA A 4 -4.94 7.15 -0.98
N VAL A 5 -5.04 8.31 -1.64
CA VAL A 5 -4.40 8.59 -2.94
C VAL A 5 -2.88 8.49 -2.86
N THR A 6 -2.25 9.01 -1.80
CA THR A 6 -0.80 8.90 -1.56
C THR A 6 -0.34 7.45 -1.54
N HIS A 7 -1.08 6.59 -0.82
CA HIS A 7 -0.77 5.15 -0.72
C HIS A 7 -0.85 4.46 -2.07
N VAL A 8 -1.91 4.73 -2.84
CA VAL A 8 -2.08 4.16 -4.18
C VAL A 8 -0.97 4.62 -5.11
N LEU A 9 -0.75 5.94 -5.19
CA LEU A 9 0.22 6.54 -6.12
C LEU A 9 1.63 6.05 -5.84
N LEU A 10 2.09 6.17 -4.60
CA LEU A 10 3.45 5.74 -4.26
C LEU A 10 3.64 4.23 -4.45
N THR A 11 2.61 3.41 -4.16
CA THR A 11 2.69 1.96 -4.41
C THR A 11 2.83 1.66 -5.90
N ILE A 12 2.00 2.28 -6.75
CA ILE A 12 2.08 2.14 -8.21
C ILE A 12 3.48 2.52 -8.68
N ILE A 13 3.95 3.71 -8.29
CA ILE A 13 5.24 4.26 -8.73
C ILE A 13 6.39 3.35 -8.33
N VAL A 14 6.43 2.85 -7.10
CA VAL A 14 7.53 2.00 -6.65
C VAL A 14 7.54 0.66 -7.38
N VAL A 15 6.36 0.05 -7.61
CA VAL A 15 6.28 -1.20 -8.39
C VAL A 15 6.63 -0.96 -9.85
N ASP A 16 6.31 0.20 -10.39
CA ASP A 16 6.58 0.60 -11.76
C ASP A 16 8.09 0.78 -12.00
N LEU A 17 8.76 1.51 -11.10
CA LEU A 17 10.21 1.65 -11.10
C LEU A 17 10.89 0.29 -10.92
N TYR A 18 10.39 -0.57 -10.03
CA TYR A 18 10.89 -1.94 -9.89
C TYR A 18 10.74 -2.75 -11.18
N ARG A 19 9.60 -2.64 -11.87
CA ARG A 19 9.33 -3.30 -13.16
C ARG A 19 10.32 -2.83 -14.24
N ASP A 20 10.59 -1.54 -14.30
CA ASP A 20 11.35 -0.97 -15.41
C ASP A 20 12.86 -1.18 -15.26
N TYR A 21 13.36 -1.03 -14.03
CA TYR A 21 14.80 -0.96 -13.74
C TYR A 21 15.38 -2.20 -13.04
N ILE A 22 14.58 -2.94 -12.26
CA ILE A 22 15.11 -3.98 -11.36
C ILE A 22 14.75 -5.39 -11.84
N THR A 23 13.47 -5.65 -12.13
CA THR A 23 13.03 -7.02 -12.44
C THR A 23 13.52 -7.51 -13.79
N LYS A 24 14.03 -8.73 -13.80
CA LYS A 24 14.32 -9.48 -15.05
C LYS A 24 13.06 -10.12 -15.62
N HIS A 25 11.97 -10.20 -14.84
CA HIS A 25 10.73 -10.89 -15.21
C HIS A 25 9.65 -9.96 -15.75
N LYS A 26 10.00 -9.06 -16.68
CA LYS A 26 9.09 -8.02 -17.22
C LYS A 26 7.76 -8.56 -17.74
N LYS A 27 7.74 -9.79 -18.28
CA LYS A 27 6.51 -10.46 -18.77
C LYS A 27 5.50 -10.80 -17.66
N LEU A 28 5.94 -10.91 -16.41
CA LEU A 28 5.07 -11.19 -15.26
C LEU A 28 4.56 -9.90 -14.61
N PHE A 29 5.36 -8.83 -14.67
CA PHE A 29 5.01 -7.51 -14.15
C PHE A 29 4.35 -6.68 -15.26
N THR A 30 3.07 -6.94 -15.53
CA THR A 30 2.28 -6.22 -16.54
C THR A 30 1.60 -4.98 -15.94
N LEU A 31 0.97 -4.15 -16.78
CA LEU A 31 0.11 -3.05 -16.31
C LEU A 31 -1.00 -3.53 -15.35
N HIS A 32 -1.53 -4.75 -15.55
CA HIS A 32 -2.51 -5.34 -14.64
C HIS A 32 -1.92 -5.56 -13.24
N THR A 33 -0.67 -6.02 -13.15
CA THR A 33 -0.02 -6.16 -11.85
C THR A 33 0.23 -4.80 -11.20
N LEU A 34 0.51 -3.76 -12.00
CA LEU A 34 0.67 -2.40 -11.50
C LEU A 34 -0.64 -1.86 -10.91
N PHE A 35 -1.75 -2.07 -11.62
CA PHE A 35 -3.08 -1.74 -11.14
C PHE A 35 -3.43 -2.48 -9.84
N ILE A 36 -3.15 -3.79 -9.78
CA ILE A 36 -3.33 -4.60 -8.57
C ILE A 36 -2.48 -4.05 -7.42
N ALA A 37 -1.25 -3.59 -7.68
CA ALA A 37 -0.40 -2.99 -6.66
C ALA A 37 -1.06 -1.78 -6.01
N GLY A 38 -1.58 -0.86 -6.83
CA GLY A 38 -2.31 0.31 -6.36
C GLY A 38 -3.51 -0.06 -5.49
N PHE A 39 -4.34 -1.00 -5.95
CA PHE A 39 -5.48 -1.52 -5.17
C PHE A 39 -5.06 -2.20 -3.87
N ALA A 40 -3.97 -2.98 -3.90
CA ALA A 40 -3.44 -3.63 -2.72
C ALA A 40 -2.90 -2.64 -1.69
N GLY A 41 -2.42 -1.48 -2.14
CA GLY A 41 -2.08 -0.35 -1.28
C GLY A 41 -3.28 0.13 -0.46
N LEU A 42 -4.51 0.02 -0.95
CA LEU A 42 -5.72 0.39 -0.18
C LEU A 42 -6.25 -0.72 0.72
N LEU A 43 -5.72 -1.93 0.59
CA LEU A 43 -6.31 -3.10 1.24
C LEU A 43 -6.30 -3.00 2.78
N PRO A 44 -5.27 -2.42 3.44
CA PRO A 44 -5.32 -2.19 4.88
C PRO A 44 -6.50 -1.32 5.32
N ASP A 45 -6.86 -0.31 4.53
CA ASP A 45 -7.93 0.64 4.85
C ASP A 45 -9.34 0.07 4.62
N ILE A 46 -9.47 -1.20 4.24
CA ILE A 46 -10.77 -1.90 4.13
C ILE A 46 -11.53 -1.92 5.47
N ASP A 47 -10.80 -1.82 6.58
CA ASP A 47 -11.36 -1.70 7.92
C ASP A 47 -12.26 -0.47 8.11
N ILE A 48 -12.00 0.62 7.39
CA ILE A 48 -12.87 1.81 7.35
C ILE A 48 -14.22 1.46 6.72
N VAL A 49 -14.22 0.75 5.60
CA VAL A 49 -15.45 0.33 4.91
C VAL A 49 -16.23 -0.67 5.78
N ILE A 50 -15.53 -1.61 6.41
CA ILE A 50 -16.12 -2.57 7.34
C ILE A 50 -16.78 -1.83 8.51
N LYS A 51 -16.10 -0.82 9.07
CA LYS A 51 -16.65 0.01 10.14
C LYS A 51 -17.90 0.76 9.70
N MET A 52 -17.88 1.39 8.53
CA MET A 52 -19.05 2.09 7.98
C MET A 52 -20.25 1.16 7.79
N LEU A 53 -20.02 -0.06 7.28
CA LEU A 53 -21.06 -1.07 7.13
C LEU A 53 -21.60 -1.54 8.47
N ALA A 54 -20.74 -1.77 9.46
CA ALA A 54 -21.17 -2.17 10.79
C ALA A 54 -21.99 -1.08 11.48
N GLU A 55 -21.59 0.18 11.37
CA GLU A 55 -22.33 1.34 11.88
C GLU A 55 -23.72 1.45 11.21
N PHE A 56 -23.81 1.20 9.91
CA PHE A 56 -25.08 1.15 9.19
C PHE A 56 -26.06 0.10 9.77
N PHE A 57 -25.55 -1.04 10.25
CA PHE A 57 -26.35 -2.09 10.90
C PHE A 57 -26.41 -1.96 12.44
N SER A 58 -25.88 -0.87 13.02
CA SER A 58 -25.78 -0.68 14.48
C SER A 58 -25.02 -1.79 15.21
N TRP A 59 -24.01 -2.37 14.55
CA TRP A 59 -23.13 -3.39 15.12
C TRP A 59 -21.89 -2.76 15.78
N ASN A 60 -21.51 -3.29 16.95
CA ASN A 60 -20.28 -2.89 17.61
C ASN A 60 -19.08 -3.60 16.99
N VAL A 61 -18.15 -2.82 16.40
CA VAL A 61 -16.91 -3.35 15.82
C VAL A 61 -15.85 -3.51 16.91
N PRO A 62 -15.31 -4.74 17.12
CA PRO A 62 -14.17 -4.96 18.02
C PRO A 62 -13.01 -4.03 17.70
N ILE A 63 -12.28 -3.58 18.73
CA ILE A 63 -11.17 -2.63 18.55
C ILE A 63 -10.07 -3.14 17.61
N LEU A 64 -9.87 -4.46 17.54
CA LEU A 64 -8.91 -5.10 16.63
C LEU A 64 -9.32 -5.01 15.14
N LEU A 65 -10.60 -4.77 14.86
CA LEU A 65 -11.15 -4.58 13.52
C LEU A 65 -11.37 -3.09 13.19
N GLN A 66 -11.00 -2.20 14.10
CA GLN A 66 -11.00 -0.76 13.84
C GLN A 66 -9.73 -0.36 13.08
N HIS A 67 -9.78 0.84 12.50
CA HIS A 67 -8.73 1.35 11.64
C HIS A 67 -7.36 1.44 12.34
N GLY A 68 -6.37 0.73 11.78
CA GLY A 68 -5.04 0.57 12.40
C GLY A 68 -4.87 -0.72 13.22
N GLY A 69 -5.86 -1.61 13.20
CA GLY A 69 -5.86 -2.91 13.87
C GLY A 69 -5.18 -4.01 13.06
N ILE A 70 -5.85 -5.16 12.89
CA ILE A 70 -5.28 -6.37 12.27
C ILE A 70 -4.81 -6.14 10.82
N SER A 71 -5.53 -5.33 10.06
CA SER A 71 -5.22 -4.90 8.69
C SER A 71 -3.87 -4.19 8.56
N HIS A 72 -3.43 -3.49 9.60
CA HIS A 72 -2.18 -2.71 9.61
C HIS A 72 -1.04 -3.44 10.34
N THR A 73 -1.04 -4.78 10.26
CA THR A 73 -0.01 -5.63 10.86
C THR A 73 0.90 -6.24 9.80
N LEU A 74 2.15 -6.55 10.18
CA LEU A 74 3.07 -7.25 9.29
C LEU A 74 2.51 -8.61 8.85
N ILE A 75 1.78 -9.29 9.74
CA ILE A 75 1.16 -10.59 9.45
C ILE A 75 0.18 -10.48 8.28
N PHE A 76 -0.58 -9.39 8.19
CA PHE A 76 -1.52 -9.21 7.09
C PHE A 76 -0.81 -9.23 5.73
N SER A 77 0.35 -8.57 5.61
CA SER A 77 1.19 -8.66 4.41
C SER A 77 1.82 -10.06 4.23
N LEU A 78 2.30 -10.67 5.32
CA LEU A 78 3.00 -11.97 5.27
C LEU A 78 2.11 -13.11 4.79
N ILE A 79 0.81 -13.09 5.08
CA ILE A 79 -0.13 -14.10 4.57
C ILE A 79 -0.06 -14.16 3.04
N PHE A 80 -0.09 -13.00 2.37
CA PHE A 80 0.03 -12.94 0.91
C PHE A 80 1.44 -13.30 0.43
N LEU A 81 2.49 -12.89 1.15
CA LEU A 81 3.87 -13.24 0.80
C LEU A 81 4.07 -14.76 0.80
N ILE A 82 3.64 -15.43 1.87
CA ILE A 82 3.78 -16.88 2.05
C ILE A 82 2.98 -17.61 0.96
N SER A 83 1.74 -17.18 0.69
CA SER A 83 0.94 -17.72 -0.42
C SER A 83 1.67 -17.57 -1.77
N GLY A 84 2.27 -16.41 -2.03
CA GLY A 84 3.08 -16.18 -3.23
C GLY A 84 4.29 -17.10 -3.32
N LEU A 85 5.02 -17.30 -2.22
CA LEU A 85 6.19 -18.20 -2.16
C LEU A 85 5.81 -19.67 -2.42
N ILE A 86 4.69 -20.12 -1.86
CA ILE A 86 4.16 -21.47 -2.10
C ILE A 86 3.83 -21.66 -3.58
N LEU A 87 3.11 -20.72 -4.19
CA LEU A 87 2.76 -20.76 -5.61
C LEU A 87 3.99 -20.70 -6.51
N TRP A 88 4.99 -19.90 -6.13
CA TRP A 88 6.26 -19.82 -6.84
C TRP A 88 6.98 -21.16 -6.85
N LYS A 89 7.06 -21.84 -5.70
CA LYS A 89 7.65 -23.18 -5.58
C LYS A 89 6.89 -24.22 -6.42
N GLN A 90 5.58 -24.06 -6.57
CA GLN A 90 4.74 -24.87 -7.47
C GLN A 90 4.88 -24.50 -8.96
N LYS A 91 5.82 -23.62 -9.34
CA LYS A 91 6.02 -23.10 -10.71
C LYS A 91 4.82 -22.34 -11.27
N LYS A 92 3.88 -21.91 -10.42
CA LYS A 92 2.73 -21.06 -10.79
C LYS A 92 3.12 -19.58 -10.71
N HIS A 93 4.05 -19.15 -11.56
CA HIS A 93 4.68 -17.84 -11.45
C HIS A 93 3.74 -16.64 -11.64
N LYS A 94 2.76 -16.73 -12.56
CA LYS A 94 1.78 -15.65 -12.78
C LYS A 94 0.95 -15.33 -11.53
N PRO A 95 0.23 -16.28 -10.91
CA PRO A 95 -0.50 -15.99 -9.68
C PRO A 95 0.44 -15.69 -8.51
N ALA A 96 1.63 -16.29 -8.45
CA ALA A 96 2.61 -15.96 -7.41
C ALA A 96 2.99 -14.46 -7.41
N VAL A 97 3.19 -13.86 -8.60
CA VAL A 97 3.49 -12.43 -8.72
C VAL A 97 2.34 -11.55 -8.26
N ILE A 98 1.08 -11.95 -8.50
CA ILE A 98 -0.09 -11.24 -7.97
C ILE A 98 -0.03 -11.19 -6.44
N PHE A 99 0.23 -12.32 -5.80
CA PHE A 99 0.37 -12.38 -4.34
C PHE A 99 1.57 -11.57 -3.81
N PHE A 100 2.70 -11.56 -4.52
CA PHE A 100 3.84 -10.73 -4.15
C PHE A 100 3.53 -9.25 -4.24
N VAL A 101 2.84 -8.83 -5.30
CA VAL A 101 2.46 -7.43 -5.49
C VAL A 101 1.41 -7.01 -4.46
N ILE A 102 0.46 -7.88 -4.12
CA ILE A 102 -0.51 -7.61 -3.05
C ILE A 102 0.20 -7.46 -1.70
N SER A 103 1.08 -8.40 -1.37
CA SER A 103 1.89 -8.34 -0.15
C SER A 103 2.71 -7.06 -0.08
N PHE A 104 3.34 -6.67 -1.19
CA PHE A 104 4.11 -5.44 -1.29
C PHE A 104 3.23 -4.20 -1.08
N GLY A 105 2.06 -4.12 -1.73
CA GLY A 105 1.14 -2.99 -1.57
C GLY A 105 0.69 -2.81 -0.12
N ILE A 106 0.28 -3.90 0.54
CA ILE A 106 -0.08 -3.90 1.96
C ILE A 106 1.10 -3.44 2.83
N PHE A 107 2.28 -4.04 2.61
CA PHE A 107 3.47 -3.71 3.39
C PHE A 107 3.84 -2.24 3.23
N PHE A 108 3.80 -1.74 1.99
CA PHE A 108 4.19 -0.39 1.67
C PHE A 108 3.18 0.63 2.21
N HIS A 109 1.88 0.30 2.21
CA HIS A 109 0.87 1.08 2.94
C HIS A 109 1.21 1.19 4.42
N ILE A 110 1.44 0.07 5.10
CA ILE A 110 1.80 0.04 6.52
C ILE A 110 3.07 0.84 6.79
N PHE A 111 4.06 0.73 5.90
CA PHE A 111 5.30 1.50 5.97
C PHE A 111 5.07 3.01 5.83
N LEU A 112 4.21 3.44 4.90
CA LEU A 112 3.86 4.84 4.72
C LEU A 112 3.10 5.40 5.92
N ASP A 113 2.15 4.66 6.48
CA ASP A 113 1.43 5.05 7.69
C ASP A 113 2.38 5.21 8.88
N TRP A 114 3.33 4.29 9.05
CA TRP A 114 4.39 4.39 10.06
C TRP A 114 5.27 5.64 9.88
N LEU A 115 5.70 5.90 8.65
CA LEU A 115 6.63 6.97 8.32
C LEU A 115 5.97 8.35 8.38
N LEU A 116 4.86 8.51 7.68
CA LEU A 116 4.18 9.78 7.44
C LEU A 116 3.16 10.14 8.53
N GLY A 117 2.75 9.16 9.35
CA GLY A 117 1.83 9.40 10.48
C GLY A 117 0.36 9.18 10.11
N GLY A 118 0.03 7.96 9.67
CA GLY A 118 -1.34 7.48 9.48
C GLY A 118 -1.86 6.60 10.62
N GLY A 119 -3.16 6.25 10.54
CA GLY A 119 -3.90 5.48 11.54
C GLY A 119 -4.68 6.32 12.57
N ALA A 120 -5.91 5.90 12.89
CA ALA A 120 -6.75 6.50 13.93
C ALA A 120 -6.28 6.13 15.35
N HIS A 121 -5.53 5.03 15.49
CA HIS A 121 -5.07 4.48 16.77
C HIS A 121 -3.60 4.76 17.04
N SER A 122 -3.23 6.04 17.20
CA SER A 122 -1.95 6.44 17.80
C SER A 122 -0.66 5.78 17.26
N GLY A 123 -0.67 5.12 16.08
CA GLY A 123 0.43 4.39 15.45
C GLY A 123 -0.04 3.08 14.79
N ILE A 124 0.90 2.31 14.23
CA ILE A 124 0.63 0.98 13.65
C ILE A 124 1.15 -0.14 14.56
N MET A 125 0.38 -1.22 14.72
CA MET A 125 0.75 -2.40 15.52
C MET A 125 1.58 -3.40 14.72
N PHE A 126 2.77 -2.98 14.28
CA PHE A 126 3.58 -3.72 13.31
C PHE A 126 3.86 -5.19 13.71
N PHE A 127 4.11 -5.44 15.01
CA PHE A 127 4.50 -6.75 15.56
C PHE A 127 3.36 -7.55 16.21
N TRP A 128 2.10 -7.16 16.03
CA TRP A 128 0.98 -7.96 16.55
C TRP A 128 0.97 -9.37 15.90
N PRO A 129 0.67 -10.46 16.65
CA PRO A 129 0.21 -10.53 18.04
C PRO A 129 1.32 -10.65 19.08
N VAL A 130 2.60 -10.62 18.68
CA VAL A 130 3.73 -10.74 19.62
C VAL A 130 3.84 -9.50 20.52
N SER A 131 3.49 -8.33 19.99
CA SER A 131 3.44 -7.08 20.74
C SER A 131 2.23 -6.24 20.35
N THR A 132 1.67 -5.52 21.32
CA THR A 132 0.63 -4.52 21.11
C THR A 132 1.18 -3.09 21.02
N ALA A 133 2.51 -2.92 21.03
CA ALA A 133 3.13 -1.61 20.89
C ALA A 133 2.83 -1.00 19.52
N SER A 134 2.42 0.27 19.51
CA SER A 134 2.19 1.05 18.30
C SER A 134 3.39 1.95 18.01
N PHE A 135 3.79 2.02 16.74
CA PHE A 135 4.96 2.79 16.29
C PHE A 135 4.57 3.84 15.26
N LYS A 136 5.24 5.00 15.30
CA LYS A 136 5.11 6.08 14.31
C LYS A 136 6.28 7.07 14.37
N ILE A 137 6.65 7.63 13.22
CA ILE A 137 7.65 8.70 13.13
C ILE A 137 6.99 10.10 13.07
N HIS A 138 5.78 10.20 12.50
CA HIS A 138 5.05 11.45 12.31
C HIS A 138 5.82 12.49 11.49
N LEU A 139 6.43 12.06 10.38
CA LEU A 139 7.26 12.96 9.58
C LEU A 139 6.48 14.18 9.06
N LEU A 140 5.24 13.99 8.61
CA LEU A 140 4.40 15.10 8.10
C LEU A 140 4.13 16.17 9.16
N ASN A 141 3.89 15.77 10.41
CA ASN A 141 3.63 16.70 11.51
C ASN A 141 4.88 17.52 11.88
N LYS A 142 6.09 16.96 11.69
CA LYS A 142 7.34 17.67 11.96
C LYS A 142 7.63 18.78 10.95
N VAL A 143 7.09 18.67 9.73
CA VAL A 143 7.32 19.65 8.65
C VAL A 143 6.37 20.85 8.77
N GLY A 144 5.29 20.76 9.57
CA GLY A 144 4.46 21.92 9.96
C GLY A 144 3.65 22.57 8.84
N LEU A 145 3.53 21.94 7.67
CA LEU A 145 2.82 22.47 6.51
C LEU A 145 1.47 21.75 6.35
N ASN A 146 0.38 22.44 6.68
CA ASN A 146 -0.99 21.87 6.68
C ASN A 146 -1.46 21.35 5.30
N ASN A 147 -0.88 21.84 4.20
CA ASN A 147 -1.22 21.43 2.82
C ASN A 147 -0.21 20.46 2.19
N LEU A 148 0.80 20.03 2.95
CA LEU A 148 1.86 19.17 2.45
C LEU A 148 1.37 17.83 1.84
N PRO A 149 0.37 17.14 2.40
CA PRO A 149 -0.09 15.86 1.83
C PRO A 149 -0.65 16.02 0.41
N VAL A 150 -1.46 17.06 0.17
CA VAL A 150 -2.05 17.33 -1.15
C VAL A 150 -0.98 17.76 -2.16
N ALA A 151 -0.06 18.63 -1.73
CA ALA A 151 1.06 19.04 -2.58
C ALA A 151 1.97 17.86 -2.92
N LEU A 152 2.18 16.93 -1.97
CA LEU A 152 2.99 15.73 -2.17
C LEU A 152 2.38 14.83 -3.25
N ASP A 153 1.08 14.58 -3.21
CA ASP A 153 0.41 13.76 -4.24
C ASP A 153 0.57 14.36 -5.64
N ALA A 154 0.36 15.67 -5.77
CA ALA A 154 0.53 16.37 -7.05
C ALA A 154 1.98 16.32 -7.56
N LEU A 155 2.96 16.58 -6.68
CA LEU A 155 4.38 16.53 -7.04
C LEU A 155 4.83 15.13 -7.45
N VAL A 156 4.39 14.12 -6.69
CA VAL A 156 4.69 12.71 -6.96
C VAL A 156 4.07 12.27 -8.28
N LEU A 157 2.80 12.64 -8.53
CA LEU A 157 2.12 12.34 -9.79
C LEU A 157 2.82 12.99 -10.98
N LEU A 158 3.15 14.28 -10.89
CA LEU A 158 3.86 15.00 -11.97
C LEU A 158 5.24 14.38 -12.23
N GLY A 159 5.97 14.02 -11.17
CA GLY A 159 7.26 13.35 -11.29
C GLY A 159 7.14 11.99 -11.98
N TRP A 160 6.10 11.21 -11.65
CA TRP A 160 5.84 9.93 -12.30
C TRP A 160 5.41 10.09 -13.76
N LEU A 161 4.51 11.03 -14.08
CA LEU A 161 4.12 11.29 -15.47
C LEU A 161 5.31 11.73 -16.32
N TRP A 162 6.21 12.54 -15.77
CA TRP A 162 7.45 12.91 -16.45
C TRP A 162 8.36 11.69 -16.70
N HIS A 163 8.49 10.80 -15.71
CA HIS A 163 9.22 9.54 -15.86
C HIS A 163 8.59 8.66 -16.97
N GLU A 164 7.27 8.47 -16.95
CA GLU A 164 6.54 7.69 -17.93
C GLU A 164 6.67 8.25 -19.35
N GLU A 165 6.62 9.58 -19.51
CA GLU A 165 6.85 10.25 -20.79
C GLU A 165 8.29 10.04 -21.29
N ARG A 166 9.28 10.16 -20.41
CA ARG A 166 10.69 9.95 -20.77
C ARG A 166 10.99 8.50 -21.12
N LYS A 167 10.33 7.55 -20.46
CA LYS A 167 10.66 6.12 -20.57
C LYS A 167 9.82 5.36 -21.58
N HIS A 168 8.51 5.63 -21.63
CA HIS A 168 7.53 4.87 -22.41
C HIS A 168 6.78 5.69 -23.45
N LYS A 169 7.02 7.01 -23.51
CA LYS A 169 6.39 7.90 -24.50
C LYS A 169 4.87 7.84 -24.45
N ILE A 170 4.31 8.09 -23.27
CA ILE A 170 2.86 8.05 -23.03
C ILE A 170 2.08 9.04 -23.91
N SER A 171 2.73 10.11 -24.41
CA SER A 171 2.14 11.01 -25.40
C SER A 171 1.63 10.31 -26.66
N ASP A 172 2.23 9.18 -27.04
CA ASP A 172 1.88 8.46 -28.27
C ASP A 172 0.58 7.64 -28.12
N PHE A 173 0.05 7.54 -26.90
CA PHE A 173 -1.18 6.80 -26.57
C PHE A 173 -2.40 7.70 -26.33
N ILE A 174 -2.21 9.03 -26.28
CA ILE A 174 -3.28 10.04 -26.10
C ILE A 174 -3.66 10.62 -27.46
#